data_AF-A0AAF0USN8-F1
#
_entry.id   AF-A0AAF0USN8-F1
#
_cell.length_a   1.000
_cell.length_b   1.000
_cell.length_c   1.000
_cell.angle_alpha   90.00
_cell.angle_beta   90.00
_cell.angle_gamma   90.00
#
_symmetry.space_group_name_H-M   'P 1'
#
loop_
_entity.id
_entity.type
_entity.pdbx_description
1 polymer ?
#
loop_
_entity_poly.entity_id
_entity_poly.type
_entity_poly.pdbx_seq_one_letter_code
_entity_poly.pdbx_strand_id
1 'polypeptide(L)' 'GDGVLRYQGQFCVLNVDELRQQILLEDHNSSYSIHLGATKIYRDLWEVYWWNGMKKDIAEFVAKS' A
#
# COMPACT_ATOMS: atom_id res chain seq x y z
N GLY A 1 -11.42 -1.18 21.79
CA GLY A 1 -11.41 -2.52 21.17
C GLY A 1 -11.11 -2.28 19.72
N ASP A 2 -9.87 -2.49 19.33
CA ASP A 2 -9.29 -1.89 18.12
C ASP A 2 -9.97 -2.44 16.86
N GLY A 3 -10.66 -1.54 16.17
CA GLY A 3 -11.52 -1.80 15.01
C GLY A 3 -10.73 -2.05 13.73
N VAL A 4 -9.76 -2.97 13.79
CA VAL A 4 -8.96 -3.34 12.65
C VAL A 4 -9.55 -4.61 12.03
N LEU A 5 -10.23 -4.44 10.90
CA LEU A 5 -10.79 -5.56 10.11
C LEU A 5 -9.64 -6.31 9.45
N ARG A 6 -9.44 -7.57 9.85
CA ARG A 6 -8.51 -8.50 9.20
C ARG A 6 -9.29 -9.46 8.30
N TYR A 7 -8.89 -9.57 7.04
CA TYR A 7 -9.41 -10.57 6.11
C TYR A 7 -8.26 -11.44 5.64
N GLN A 8 -8.37 -12.77 5.82
CA GLN A 8 -7.34 -13.74 5.43
C GLN A 8 -5.92 -13.49 6.01
N GLY A 9 -5.84 -12.81 7.16
CA GLY A 9 -4.55 -12.45 7.79
C GLY A 9 -3.97 -11.11 7.32
N GLN A 10 -4.56 -10.49 6.30
CA GLN A 10 -4.21 -9.15 5.83
C GLN A 10 -5.08 -8.09 6.52
N PHE A 11 -4.52 -6.91 6.74
CA PHE A 11 -5.26 -5.75 7.20
C PHE A 11 -6.08 -5.18 6.04
N CYS A 12 -7.41 -5.15 6.18
CA CYS A 12 -8.25 -4.44 5.23
C CYS A 12 -8.12 -2.95 5.48
N VAL A 13 -7.52 -2.24 4.53
CA VAL A 13 -7.45 -0.79 4.57
C VAL A 13 -8.81 -0.25 4.15
N LEU A 14 -9.50 0.39 5.09
CA LEU A 14 -10.76 1.09 4.83
C LEU A 14 -10.56 2.09 3.68
N ASN A 15 -11.64 2.46 2.99
CA ASN A 15 -11.61 3.38 1.84
C ASN A 15 -11.34 4.83 2.27
N VAL A 16 -10.19 5.04 2.89
CA VAL A 16 -9.66 6.31 3.39
C VAL A 16 -8.42 6.60 2.56
N ASP A 17 -8.56 7.50 1.59
CA ASP A 17 -7.52 7.78 0.61
C ASP A 17 -6.23 8.27 1.27
N GLU A 18 -6.35 9.05 2.35
CA GLU A 18 -5.22 9.53 3.17
C GLU A 18 -4.42 8.38 3.79
N LEU A 19 -5.10 7.35 4.30
CA LEU A 19 -4.45 6.18 4.90
C LEU A 19 -3.71 5.35 3.86
N ARG A 20 -4.30 5.17 2.67
CA ARG A 20 -3.66 4.47 1.54
C ARG A 20 -2.42 5.20 1.06
N GLN A 21 -2.47 6.53 0.95
CA GLN A 21 -1.32 7.34 0.55
C GLN A 21 -0.20 7.29 1.58
N GLN A 22 -0.51 7.34 2.88
CA GLN A 22 0.49 7.21 3.93
C GLN A 22 1.20 5.85 3.89
N ILE A 23 0.45 4.76 3.71
CA ILE A 23 1.02 3.41 3.58
C ILE A 23 1.97 3.33 2.36
N LEU A 24 1.56 3.88 1.21
CA LEU A 24 2.38 3.90 -0.01
C LEU A 24 3.65 4.75 0.18
N LEU A 25 3.55 5.88 0.86
CA LEU A 25 4.66 6.77 1.14
C LEU A 25 5.67 6.15 2.13
N GLU A 26 5.18 5.50 3.17
CA GLU A 26 6.01 4.82 4.17
C GLU A 26 6.79 3.66 3.53
N ASP A 27 6.14 2.85 2.71
CA ASP A 27 6.77 1.76 1.96
C ASP A 27 7.81 2.31 0.96
N HIS A 28 7.46 3.36 0.21
CA HIS A 28 8.37 4.02 -0.72
C HIS A 28 9.63 4.57 -0.03
N ASN A 29 9.49 5.20 1.14
CA ASN A 29 10.60 5.79 1.89
C ASN A 29 11.44 4.77 2.67
N SER A 30 10.83 3.69 3.16
CA SER A 30 11.51 2.57 3.82
C SER A 30 12.38 1.81 2.81
N SER A 31 11.90 1.73 1.57
CA SER A 31 12.62 1.11 0.48
C SER A 31 13.67 2.09 -0.08
N TYR A 32 14.96 1.73 -0.05
CA TYR A 32 16.04 2.55 -0.63
C TYR A 32 15.69 2.95 -2.07
N SER A 33 15.23 4.19 -2.22
CA SER A 33 14.57 4.69 -3.42
C SER A 33 15.63 5.11 -4.44
N ILE A 34 16.02 4.15 -5.28
CA ILE A 34 16.68 4.48 -6.55
C ILE A 34 15.94 3.84 -7.72
N HIS A 35 15.38 2.62 -7.62
CA HIS A 35 14.60 2.01 -8.72
C HIS A 35 13.61 0.92 -8.28
N LEU A 36 12.81 1.13 -7.23
CA LEU A 36 11.80 0.15 -6.87
C LEU A 36 10.49 0.45 -7.60
N GLY A 37 10.27 -0.28 -8.70
CA GLY A 37 9.05 -0.16 -9.51
C GLY A 37 7.79 -0.67 -8.77
N ALA A 38 6.62 -0.36 -9.34
CA ALA A 38 5.29 -0.71 -8.83
C ALA A 38 5.14 -2.17 -8.38
N THR A 39 5.85 -3.11 -9.02
CA THR A 39 5.85 -4.54 -8.69
C THR A 39 6.36 -4.83 -7.27
N LYS A 40 7.35 -4.08 -6.79
CA LYS A 40 7.90 -4.30 -5.45
C LYS A 40 6.97 -3.75 -4.38
N ILE A 41 6.53 -2.50 -4.52
CA ILE A 41 5.56 -1.87 -3.60
C ILE A 41 4.30 -2.74 -3.50
N TYR A 42 3.83 -3.27 -4.63
CA TYR A 42 2.70 -4.20 -4.60
C TYR A 42 2.96 -5.47 -3.81
N ARG A 43 4.13 -6.11 -3.97
CA ARG A 43 4.46 -7.32 -3.22
C ARG A 43 4.57 -7.04 -1.73
N ASP A 44 5.32 -6.02 -1.37
CA ASP A 44 5.65 -5.69 0.01
C ASP A 44 4.37 -5.27 0.76
N LEU A 45 3.46 -4.53 0.09
CA LEU A 45 2.16 -4.17 0.66
C LEU A 45 1.14 -5.31 0.64
N TRP A 46 1.12 -6.20 -0.36
CA TRP A 46 0.12 -7.29 -0.45
C TRP A 46 0.25 -8.31 0.68
N GLU A 47 1.44 -8.49 1.24
CA GLU A 47 1.62 -9.41 2.37
C GLU A 47 0.93 -8.91 3.66
N VAL A 48 0.75 -7.60 3.79
CA VAL A 48 0.29 -6.94 5.02
C VAL A 48 -1.08 -6.30 4.86
N TYR A 49 -1.35 -5.71 3.69
CA TYR A 49 -2.49 -4.86 3.42
C TYR A 49 -3.27 -5.31 2.19
N TRP A 50 -4.58 -5.15 2.26
CA TRP A 50 -5.48 -5.38 1.13
C TRP A 50 -6.50 -4.26 1.01
N TRP A 51 -6.70 -3.76 -0.21
CA TRP A 51 -7.87 -2.95 -0.57
C TRP A 51 -8.24 -3.08 -2.04
N ASN A 52 -9.51 -2.80 -2.36
CA ASN A 52 -9.97 -2.78 -3.74
C ASN A 52 -9.31 -1.63 -4.51
N GLY A 53 -8.70 -1.93 -5.66
CA GLY A 53 -8.01 -0.93 -6.49
C GLY A 53 -6.52 -0.74 -6.22
N MET A 54 -5.93 -1.47 -5.26
CA MET A 54 -4.54 -1.35 -4.83
C MET A 54 -3.50 -1.29 -5.97
N LYS A 55 -3.62 -2.12 -7.01
CA LYS A 55 -2.71 -2.09 -8.17
C LYS A 55 -2.75 -0.75 -8.92
N LYS A 56 -3.94 -0.16 -9.06
CA LYS A 56 -4.13 1.13 -9.74
C LYS A 56 -3.54 2.25 -8.90
N ASP A 57 -3.82 2.25 -7.59
CA ASP A 57 -3.34 3.28 -6.67
C ASP A 57 -1.80 3.28 -6.60
N ILE A 58 -1.17 2.09 -6.60
CA ILE A 58 0.30 1.96 -6.66
C ILE A 58 0.85 2.50 -7.98
N ALA A 59 0.23 2.17 -9.12
CA ALA A 59 0.67 2.66 -10.42
C ALA A 59 0.57 4.19 -10.52
N GLU A 60 -0.52 4.77 -10.02
CA GLU A 60 -0.70 6.23 -9.93
C GLU A 60 0.32 6.88 -8.99
N PHE A 61 0.61 6.25 -7.85
CA PHE A 61 1.59 6.74 -6.89
C PHE A 61 3.00 6.76 -7.48
N VAL A 62 3.45 5.66 -8.09
CA VAL A 62 4.78 5.57 -8.74
C VAL A 62 4.89 6.53 -9.91
N ALA A 63 3.82 6.76 -10.68
CA ALA A 63 3.84 7.72 -11.78
C ALA A 63 3.92 9.20 -11.32
N LYS A 64 3.54 9.48 -10.06
CA LYS A 64 3.61 10.82 -9.44
C LYS A 64 4.88 11.04 -8.60
N SER A 65 5.65 9.98 -8.33
CA SER A 65 6.84 10.00 -7.49
C SER A 65 8.11 10.34 -8.27
#